data_AF-A0A183NF90-F1
#
_entry.id   AF-A0A183NF90-F1
#
_cell.length_a   1.000
_cell.length_b   1.000
_cell.length_c   1.000
_cell.angle_alpha   90.00
_cell.angle_beta   90.00
_cell.angle_gamma   90.00
#
_symmetry.space_group_name_H-M   'P 1'
#
loop_
_entity.id
_entity.type
_entity.pdbx_description
1 polymer ?
#
loop_
_entity_poly.entity_id
_entity_poly.type
_entity_poly.pdbx_seq_one_letter_code
_entity_poly.pdbx_strand_id
1 'polypeptide(L)'
;QKCWIIADGDIDPEWIESLNSVLDDNHLLTLPNGERIQFDANVNFLFETHELIHASPATISRMGVVYVSDEAINSHAFVEAWLMNQPEMEQNQLKYLIDSVFYKCLEWVYQKNEFIVDTSPAAIIFTGLSHLVGAITPALFTVGLIRGLGANLTESARNELAIKVYEATGENPPDITRPLDVQVDPNNPNRLISYSTETSVVILGKSIPHSTGCNSRYSEIPLNICIEDPVIANAIADSLASGRPPLVLTPDVRRSIDAFRCWLNNSLSKQSFLLVGPEGCDYCFATLSQSIHVVTVQCSAQTTPNHILNKLMQYCICVISTTSKMSSGRVLRPKEGDQLILYLRDLNLPKPDKWGSCQLIAFLQQVCFNFLH
;
A
#
# COMPACT_ATOMS: atom_id res chain seq x y z
N GLN A 1 -19.76 -27.33 21.10
CA GLN A 1 -18.74 -26.55 20.38
C GLN A 1 -19.43 -25.32 19.83
N LYS A 2 -18.93 -24.11 20.12
CA LYS A 2 -19.53 -22.87 19.59
C LYS A 2 -19.10 -22.69 18.13
N CYS A 3 -20.03 -22.31 17.26
CA CYS A 3 -19.80 -21.97 15.87
C CYS A 3 -19.95 -20.46 15.72
N TRP A 4 -19.04 -19.81 15.01
CA TRP A 4 -19.10 -18.38 14.72
C TRP A 4 -19.10 -18.20 13.20
N ILE A 5 -20.10 -17.49 12.71
CA ILE A 5 -20.21 -17.06 11.32
C ILE A 5 -19.87 -15.58 11.31
N ILE A 6 -18.76 -15.24 10.68
CA ILE A 6 -18.25 -13.87 10.62
C ILE A 6 -18.53 -13.33 9.21
N ALA A 7 -19.20 -12.18 9.15
CA ALA A 7 -19.40 -11.40 7.94
C ALA A 7 -18.67 -10.08 8.09
N ASP A 8 -17.53 -9.96 7.41
CA ASP A 8 -16.67 -8.77 7.38
C ASP A 8 -16.90 -8.04 6.05
N GLY A 9 -17.59 -6.91 6.12
CA GLY A 9 -17.95 -6.10 4.96
C GLY A 9 -19.07 -5.10 5.22
N ASP A 10 -19.34 -4.28 4.21
CA ASP A 10 -20.43 -3.30 4.27
C ASP A 10 -21.80 -3.98 4.40
N ILE A 11 -22.71 -3.33 5.13
CA ILE A 11 -24.08 -3.83 5.33
C ILE A 11 -25.04 -3.07 4.44
N ASP A 12 -25.69 -3.80 3.53
CA ASP A 12 -26.84 -3.31 2.77
C ASP A 12 -28.14 -4.05 3.14
N PRO A 13 -29.30 -3.35 3.07
CA PRO A 13 -30.60 -3.90 3.43
C PRO A 13 -30.96 -5.20 2.72
N GLU A 14 -30.54 -5.37 1.47
CA GLU A 14 -31.05 -6.45 0.61
C GLU A 14 -30.62 -7.83 1.12
N TRP A 15 -29.37 -7.99 1.54
CA TRP A 15 -28.93 -9.28 2.10
C TRP A 15 -29.14 -9.38 3.60
N ILE A 16 -28.95 -8.30 4.37
CA ILE A 16 -29.04 -8.40 5.84
C ILE A 16 -30.48 -8.72 6.29
N GLU A 17 -31.49 -8.20 5.60
CA GLU A 17 -32.88 -8.48 5.93
C GLU A 17 -33.27 -9.95 5.66
N SER A 18 -32.56 -10.62 4.74
CA SER A 18 -32.72 -12.04 4.51
C SER A 18 -32.31 -12.89 5.72
N LEU A 19 -31.53 -12.31 6.64
CA LEU A 19 -31.10 -12.94 7.89
C LEU A 19 -31.97 -12.56 9.11
N ASN A 20 -33.00 -11.72 8.96
CA ASN A 20 -33.82 -11.29 10.10
C ASN A 20 -34.41 -12.46 10.89
N SER A 21 -34.91 -13.51 10.23
CA SER A 21 -35.46 -14.71 10.89
C SER A 21 -34.42 -15.55 11.63
N VAL A 22 -33.14 -15.41 11.26
CA VAL A 22 -32.01 -16.05 11.92
C VAL A 22 -31.59 -15.27 13.17
N LEU A 23 -31.66 -13.95 13.09
CA LEU A 23 -31.25 -13.01 14.15
C LEU A 23 -32.35 -12.77 15.19
N ASP A 24 -33.59 -13.11 14.88
CA ASP A 24 -34.72 -13.11 15.83
C ASP A 24 -34.70 -14.36 16.72
N ASP A 25 -35.63 -14.44 17.69
CA ASP A 25 -35.77 -15.55 18.64
C ASP A 25 -35.98 -16.93 17.98
N ASN A 26 -36.36 -16.93 16.69
CA ASN A 26 -36.66 -18.13 15.92
C ASN A 26 -35.42 -18.88 15.45
N HIS A 27 -34.24 -18.24 15.33
CA HIS A 27 -33.00 -18.86 14.83
C HIS A 27 -33.17 -19.73 13.57
N LEU A 28 -33.95 -19.25 12.59
CA LEU A 28 -34.37 -20.03 11.42
C LEU A 28 -34.01 -19.34 10.11
N LEU A 29 -33.19 -19.99 9.28
CA LEU A 29 -32.92 -19.56 7.91
C LEU A 29 -33.94 -20.19 6.96
N THR A 30 -34.61 -19.36 6.16
CA THR A 30 -35.53 -19.84 5.12
C THR A 30 -34.94 -19.57 3.76
N LEU A 31 -34.68 -20.63 3.00
CA LEU A 31 -34.18 -20.54 1.64
C LEU A 31 -35.33 -20.23 0.65
N PRO A 32 -35.05 -19.64 -0.52
CA PRO A 32 -36.08 -19.32 -1.51
C PRO A 32 -36.87 -20.53 -2.05
N ASN A 33 -36.28 -21.73 -1.97
CA ASN A 33 -36.95 -22.99 -2.32
C ASN A 33 -37.94 -23.48 -1.24
N GLY A 34 -38.08 -22.76 -0.12
CA GLY A 34 -38.94 -23.10 1.02
C GLY A 34 -38.28 -24.00 2.07
N GLU A 35 -37.04 -24.44 1.85
CA GLU A 35 -36.27 -25.20 2.83
C GLU A 35 -35.95 -24.33 4.05
N ARG A 36 -36.03 -24.94 5.23
CA ARG A 36 -35.87 -24.26 6.50
C ARG A 36 -34.75 -24.92 7.29
N ILE A 37 -33.75 -24.14 7.64
CA ILE A 37 -32.58 -24.57 8.39
C ILE A 37 -32.65 -23.91 9.77
N GLN A 38 -32.86 -24.73 10.80
CA GLN A 38 -32.85 -24.28 12.18
C GLN A 38 -31.41 -24.26 12.70
N PHE A 39 -31.00 -23.14 13.29
CA PHE A 39 -29.72 -23.06 14.00
C PHE A 39 -29.91 -23.41 15.48
N ASP A 40 -28.95 -24.15 16.01
CA ASP A 40 -28.83 -24.42 17.44
C ASP A 40 -28.22 -23.21 18.17
N ALA A 41 -28.46 -23.10 19.48
CA ALA A 41 -27.96 -21.99 20.33
C ALA A 41 -26.42 -21.89 20.43
N ASN A 42 -25.68 -22.80 19.79
CA ASN A 42 -24.23 -22.75 19.72
C ASN A 42 -23.71 -21.90 18.54
N VAL A 43 -24.57 -21.46 17.62
CA VAL A 43 -24.22 -20.63 16.46
C VAL A 43 -24.32 -19.16 16.83
N ASN A 44 -23.27 -18.40 16.54
CA ASN A 44 -23.20 -16.96 16.76
C ASN A 44 -22.85 -16.28 15.44
N PHE A 45 -23.44 -15.10 15.21
CA PHE A 45 -23.12 -14.26 14.07
C PHE A 45 -22.34 -13.04 14.57
N LEU A 46 -21.26 -12.71 13.87
CA LEU A 46 -20.48 -11.50 14.10
C LEU A 46 -20.43 -10.73 12.78
N PHE A 47 -20.82 -9.47 12.83
CA PHE A 47 -20.76 -8.56 11.69
C PHE A 47 -19.70 -7.50 12.00
N GLU A 48 -18.70 -7.41 11.14
CA GLU A 48 -17.71 -6.33 11.16
C GLU A 48 -18.03 -5.40 10.00
N THR A 49 -18.28 -4.12 10.29
CA THR A 49 -18.70 -3.14 9.29
C THR A 49 -18.22 -1.75 9.67
N HIS A 50 -17.98 -0.90 8.67
CA HIS A 50 -17.52 0.47 8.89
C HIS A 50 -18.64 1.37 9.41
N GLU A 51 -19.83 1.30 8.80
CA GLU A 51 -20.97 2.14 9.14
C GLU A 51 -22.30 1.39 8.99
N LEU A 52 -23.32 1.84 9.73
CA LEU A 52 -24.68 1.29 9.69
C LEU A 52 -25.69 2.23 9.01
N ILE A 53 -25.22 3.16 8.17
CA ILE A 53 -26.06 4.22 7.57
C ILE A 53 -27.24 3.69 6.75
N HIS A 54 -27.10 2.49 6.17
CA HIS A 54 -28.13 1.85 5.36
C HIS A 54 -28.93 0.80 6.11
N ALA A 55 -28.51 0.40 7.31
CA ALA A 55 -29.20 -0.63 8.08
C ALA A 55 -30.49 -0.09 8.71
N SER A 56 -31.58 -0.86 8.64
CA SER A 56 -32.85 -0.47 9.26
C SER A 56 -32.76 -0.55 10.79
N PRO A 57 -33.44 0.34 11.55
CA PRO A 57 -33.48 0.24 13.01
C PRO A 57 -34.02 -1.11 13.52
N ALA A 58 -34.91 -1.75 12.75
CA ALA A 58 -35.45 -3.06 13.07
C ALA A 58 -34.38 -4.16 12.97
N THR A 59 -33.48 -4.07 11.99
CA THR A 59 -32.34 -4.98 11.86
C THR A 59 -31.37 -4.77 13.03
N ILE A 60 -31.03 -3.51 13.33
CA ILE A 60 -30.09 -3.16 14.41
C ILE A 60 -30.62 -3.60 15.79
N SER A 61 -31.93 -3.47 16.06
CA SER A 61 -32.51 -3.84 17.35
C SER A 61 -32.45 -5.35 17.66
N ARG A 62 -32.20 -6.19 16.66
CA ARG A 62 -32.08 -7.65 16.82
C ARG A 62 -30.65 -8.08 17.19
N MET A 63 -29.69 -7.17 17.19
CA MET A 63 -28.27 -7.47 17.38
C MET A 63 -27.67 -6.66 18.52
N GLY A 64 -26.67 -7.24 19.18
CA GLY A 64 -25.79 -6.47 20.06
C GLY A 64 -24.82 -5.65 19.21
N VAL A 65 -24.73 -4.34 19.47
CA VAL A 65 -23.81 -3.44 18.76
C VAL A 65 -22.70 -3.01 19.71
N VAL A 66 -21.45 -3.19 19.28
CA VAL A 66 -20.27 -2.66 19.96
C VAL A 66 -19.71 -1.56 19.07
N TYR A 67 -19.64 -0.34 19.62
CA TYR A 67 -19.06 0.81 18.93
C TYR A 67 -17.63 1.05 19.41
N VAL A 68 -16.72 1.21 18.45
CA VAL A 68 -15.31 1.57 18.71
C VAL A 68 -15.09 2.97 18.14
N SER A 69 -14.77 3.92 19.02
CA SER A 69 -14.48 5.30 18.64
C SER A 69 -13.01 5.47 18.27
N ASP A 70 -12.71 6.43 17.39
CA ASP A 70 -11.33 6.82 17.07
C ASP A 70 -10.55 7.31 18.30
N GLU A 71 -11.22 7.88 19.30
CA GLU A 71 -10.61 8.30 20.57
C GLU A 71 -10.03 7.14 21.39
N ALA A 72 -10.46 5.89 21.11
CA ALA A 72 -9.94 4.70 21.76
C ALA A 72 -8.61 4.21 21.14
N ILE A 73 -8.20 4.77 20.00
CA ILE A 73 -6.98 4.39 19.28
C ILE A 73 -5.76 4.92 20.05
N ASN A 74 -5.03 4.00 20.70
CA ASN A 74 -3.80 4.33 21.39
C ASN A 74 -2.59 4.22 20.45
N SER A 75 -2.08 5.36 19.97
CA SER A 75 -0.90 5.42 19.10
C SER A 75 0.33 4.72 19.69
N HIS A 76 0.54 4.81 21.00
CA HIS A 76 1.65 4.12 21.67
C HIS A 76 1.54 2.60 21.57
N ALA A 77 0.33 2.04 21.68
CA ALA A 77 0.11 0.59 21.58
C ALA A 77 0.45 0.06 20.17
N PHE A 78 0.10 0.82 19.12
CA PHE A 78 0.48 0.48 17.74
C PHE A 78 2.00 0.52 17.54
N VAL A 79 2.65 1.56 18.06
CA VAL A 79 4.10 1.71 17.98
C VAL A 79 4.82 0.59 18.73
N GLU A 80 4.37 0.23 19.94
CA GLU A 80 4.95 -0.85 20.72
C GLU A 80 4.81 -2.20 20.01
N ALA A 81 3.63 -2.52 19.49
CA ALA A 81 3.40 -3.73 18.71
C ALA A 81 4.29 -3.78 17.45
N TRP A 82 4.45 -2.65 16.75
CA TRP A 82 5.34 -2.55 15.59
C TRP A 82 6.81 -2.72 15.96
N LEU A 83 7.27 -2.12 17.07
CA LEU A 83 8.63 -2.24 17.59
C LEU A 83 8.98 -3.69 17.94
N MET A 84 8.04 -4.44 18.53
CA MET A 84 8.24 -5.87 18.83
C MET A 84 8.53 -6.72 17.59
N ASN A 85 8.08 -6.29 16.41
CA ASN A 85 8.33 -6.95 15.14
C ASN A 85 9.65 -6.51 14.45
N GLN A 86 10.39 -5.56 15.02
CA GLN A 86 11.69 -5.13 14.49
C GLN A 86 12.86 -5.97 15.04
N PRO A 87 14.01 -6.01 14.35
CA PRO A 87 15.19 -6.71 14.86
C PRO A 87 15.62 -6.19 16.23
N GLU A 88 15.90 -7.09 17.18
CA GLU A 88 16.22 -6.75 18.59
C GLU A 88 17.34 -5.69 18.73
N MET A 89 18.34 -5.75 17.84
CA MET A 89 19.47 -4.81 17.84
C MET A 89 19.07 -3.37 17.51
N GLU A 90 17.96 -3.18 16.78
CA GLU A 90 17.49 -1.87 16.30
C GLU A 90 16.41 -1.26 17.20
N GLN A 91 15.68 -2.10 17.96
CA GLN A 91 14.51 -1.69 18.75
C GLN A 91 14.80 -0.52 19.70
N ASN A 92 15.92 -0.56 20.44
CA ASN A 92 16.26 0.49 21.40
C ASN A 92 16.51 1.85 20.71
N GLN A 93 17.22 1.82 19.59
CA GLN A 93 17.55 3.02 18.83
C GLN A 93 16.32 3.60 18.14
N LEU A 94 15.49 2.75 17.53
CA LEU A 94 14.22 3.14 16.93
C LEU A 94 13.27 3.73 17.97
N LYS A 95 13.16 3.09 19.14
CA LYS A 95 12.32 3.58 20.25
C LYS A 95 12.76 4.99 20.69
N TYR A 96 14.05 5.22 20.85
CA TYR A 96 14.57 6.54 21.20
C TYR A 96 14.20 7.63 20.17
N LEU A 97 14.35 7.34 18.88
CA LEU A 97 14.00 8.28 17.81
C LEU A 97 12.49 8.51 17.71
N ILE A 98 11.69 7.45 17.88
CA ILE A 98 10.23 7.52 17.85
C ILE A 98 9.70 8.36 19.02
N ASP A 99 10.14 8.06 20.25
CA ASP A 99 9.69 8.75 21.45
C ASP A 99 10.09 10.25 21.44
N SER A 100 11.20 10.60 20.76
CA SER A 100 11.67 11.99 20.67
C SER A 100 11.02 12.82 19.57
N VAL A 101 10.71 12.23 18.41
CA VAL A 101 10.33 12.95 17.18
C VAL A 101 8.99 12.53 16.60
N PHE A 102 8.69 11.23 16.53
CA PHE A 102 7.55 10.70 15.75
C PHE A 102 6.22 11.28 16.22
N TYR A 103 5.94 11.23 17.52
CA TYR A 103 4.65 11.69 18.07
C TYR A 103 4.39 13.18 17.85
N LYS A 104 5.43 14.02 17.92
CA LYS A 104 5.32 15.47 17.64
C LYS A 104 4.93 15.73 16.19
N CYS A 105 5.55 14.98 15.27
CA CYS A 105 5.24 15.09 13.84
C CYS A 105 3.86 14.52 13.53
N LEU A 106 3.48 13.41 14.16
CA LEU A 106 2.15 12.81 14.01
C LEU A 106 1.05 13.75 14.49
N GLU A 107 1.21 14.40 15.65
CA GLU A 107 0.27 15.39 16.16
C GLU A 107 0.14 16.57 15.19
N TRP A 108 1.25 17.06 14.63
CA TRP A 108 1.23 18.11 13.62
C TRP A 108 0.44 17.68 12.37
N VAL A 109 0.60 16.44 11.91
CA VAL A 109 -0.15 15.90 10.76
C VAL A 109 -1.66 15.89 11.05
N TYR A 110 -2.09 15.46 12.23
CA TYR A 110 -3.49 15.51 12.64
C TYR A 110 -4.04 16.94 12.71
N GLN A 111 -3.24 17.90 13.20
CA GLN A 111 -3.65 19.31 13.25
C GLN A 111 -3.72 19.95 11.86
N LYS A 112 -2.81 19.59 10.96
CA LYS A 112 -2.76 20.11 9.59
C LYS A 112 -3.95 19.64 8.77
N ASN A 113 -4.32 18.36 8.87
CA ASN A 113 -5.51 17.76 8.26
C ASN A 113 -5.69 18.06 6.75
N GLU A 114 -4.60 18.13 5.99
CA GLU A 114 -4.61 18.36 4.54
C GLU A 114 -4.27 17.06 3.79
N PHE A 115 -5.17 16.08 3.87
CA PHE A 115 -4.99 14.77 3.26
C PHE A 115 -5.47 14.73 1.80
N ILE A 116 -4.80 13.92 0.97
CA ILE A 116 -5.21 13.67 -0.42
C ILE A 116 -6.36 12.66 -0.45
N VAL A 117 -6.30 11.65 0.41
CA VAL A 117 -7.30 10.59 0.55
C VAL A 117 -7.70 10.47 2.02
N ASP A 118 -8.99 10.30 2.30
CA ASP A 118 -9.45 10.09 3.67
C ASP A 118 -8.95 8.73 4.19
N THR A 119 -8.31 8.75 5.37
CA THR A 119 -7.70 7.57 5.98
C THR A 119 -7.88 7.57 7.49
N SER A 120 -8.01 6.39 8.09
CA SER A 120 -8.09 6.27 9.55
C SER A 120 -6.80 6.73 10.24
N PRO A 121 -6.86 7.14 11.53
CA PRO A 121 -5.66 7.47 12.30
C PRO A 121 -4.63 6.34 12.34
N ALA A 122 -5.11 5.09 12.43
CA ALA A 122 -4.26 3.91 12.38
C ALA A 122 -3.48 3.80 11.07
N ALA A 123 -4.11 4.09 9.93
CA ALA A 123 -3.44 4.06 8.63
C ALA A 123 -2.28 5.07 8.57
N ILE A 124 -2.48 6.29 9.08
CA ILE A 124 -1.43 7.33 9.13
C ILE A 124 -0.22 6.84 9.96
N ILE A 125 -0.49 6.25 11.12
CA ILE A 125 0.55 5.69 12.00
C ILE A 125 1.31 4.58 11.26
N PHE A 126 0.61 3.60 10.68
CA PHE A 126 1.26 2.49 10.00
C PHE A 126 2.01 2.91 8.73
N THR A 127 1.50 3.87 7.95
CA THR A 127 2.24 4.41 6.80
C THR A 127 3.53 5.11 7.24
N GLY A 128 3.47 5.89 8.33
CA GLY A 128 4.63 6.47 8.98
C GLY A 128 5.66 5.41 9.39
N LEU A 129 5.23 4.43 10.18
CA LEU A 129 6.10 3.36 10.70
C LEU A 129 6.68 2.46 9.60
N SER A 130 5.93 2.19 8.54
CA SER A 130 6.38 1.33 7.43
C SER A 130 7.65 1.83 6.73
N HIS A 131 7.89 3.15 6.76
CA HIS A 131 9.08 3.79 6.20
C HIS A 131 10.27 3.87 7.18
N LEU A 132 10.07 3.49 8.44
CA LEU A 132 11.08 3.57 9.50
C LEU A 132 11.81 2.25 9.75
N VAL A 133 11.47 1.19 9.00
CA VAL A 133 12.17 -0.10 9.09
C VAL A 133 13.64 0.08 8.69
N GLY A 134 14.56 -0.24 9.61
CA GLY A 134 16.01 -0.04 9.42
C GLY A 134 16.50 1.40 9.60
N ALA A 135 15.62 2.35 10.00
CA ALA A 135 15.96 3.76 10.13
C ALA A 135 16.64 4.08 11.47
N ILE A 136 17.81 3.50 11.71
CA ILE A 136 18.55 3.60 12.98
C ILE A 136 19.38 4.88 13.13
N THR A 137 19.66 5.59 12.04
CA THR A 137 20.39 6.87 12.05
C THR A 137 19.42 8.04 11.98
N PRO A 138 19.78 9.22 12.53
CA PRO A 138 18.94 10.41 12.42
C PRO A 138 18.63 10.81 10.97
N ALA A 139 19.59 10.66 10.05
CA ALA A 139 19.41 10.94 8.63
C ALA A 139 18.41 9.96 7.97
N LEU A 140 18.53 8.65 8.20
CA LEU A 140 17.57 7.66 7.70
C LEU A 140 16.18 7.88 8.28
N PHE A 141 16.11 8.17 9.58
CA PHE A 141 14.87 8.44 10.29
C PHE A 141 14.17 9.69 9.76
N THR A 142 14.92 10.77 9.52
CA THR A 142 14.42 12.02 8.94
C THR A 142 13.78 11.78 7.57
N VAL A 143 14.50 11.12 6.66
CA VAL A 143 14.00 10.85 5.30
C VAL A 143 12.82 9.87 5.33
N GLY A 144 12.91 8.82 6.14
CA GLY A 144 11.83 7.84 6.31
C GLY A 144 10.55 8.48 6.88
N LEU A 145 10.68 9.36 7.87
CA LEU A 145 9.54 10.01 8.50
C LEU A 145 8.84 10.99 7.56
N ILE A 146 9.60 11.79 6.81
CA ILE A 146 9.05 12.70 5.78
C ILE A 146 8.29 11.91 4.72
N ARG A 147 8.86 10.78 4.25
CA ARG A 147 8.20 9.92 3.25
C ARG A 147 6.95 9.23 3.79
N GLY A 148 7.01 8.71 5.01
CA GLY A 148 5.91 7.98 5.64
C GLY A 148 4.75 8.89 6.02
N LEU A 149 4.96 9.84 6.93
CA LEU A 149 3.91 10.75 7.39
C LEU A 149 3.46 11.73 6.29
N GLY A 150 4.34 12.05 5.34
CA GLY A 150 4.02 12.90 4.21
C GLY A 150 3.31 12.17 3.05
N ALA A 151 3.21 10.84 3.05
CA ALA A 151 2.72 10.10 1.88
C ALA A 151 1.32 10.53 1.42
N ASN A 152 0.42 10.82 2.38
CA ASN A 152 -0.98 11.18 2.12
C ASN A 152 -1.26 12.69 2.24
N LEU A 153 -0.24 13.54 2.31
CA LEU A 153 -0.40 14.99 2.44
C LEU A 153 -0.31 15.70 1.08
N THR A 154 -0.98 16.85 0.97
CA THR A 154 -0.79 17.77 -0.17
C THR A 154 0.69 18.19 -0.29
N GLU A 155 1.13 18.56 -1.50
CA GLU A 155 2.53 18.95 -1.71
C GLU A 155 2.95 20.14 -0.83
N SER A 156 2.06 21.11 -0.60
CA SER A 156 2.30 22.23 0.32
C SER A 156 2.51 21.74 1.75
N ALA A 157 1.59 20.91 2.27
CA ALA A 157 1.69 20.37 3.62
C ALA A 157 2.92 19.46 3.80
N ARG A 158 3.34 18.72 2.77
CA ARG A 158 4.58 17.92 2.81
C ARG A 158 5.83 18.78 2.98
N ASN A 159 5.90 19.93 2.31
CA ASN A 159 7.03 20.85 2.46
C ASN A 159 7.10 21.41 3.89
N GLU A 160 5.96 21.78 4.47
CA GLU A 160 5.88 22.24 5.86
C GLU A 160 6.25 21.12 6.86
N LEU A 161 5.76 19.90 6.63
CA LEU A 161 6.11 18.72 7.41
C LEU A 161 7.62 18.48 7.38
N ALA A 162 8.24 18.57 6.21
CA ALA A 162 9.68 18.34 6.05
C ALA A 162 10.49 19.30 6.93
N ILE A 163 10.15 20.59 6.92
CA ILE A 163 10.78 21.59 7.80
C ILE A 163 10.62 21.20 9.27
N LYS A 164 9.41 20.78 9.68
CA LYS A 164 9.16 20.34 11.06
C LYS A 164 9.95 19.10 11.45
N VAL A 165 10.10 18.14 10.54
CA VAL A 165 10.91 16.94 10.80
C VAL A 165 12.38 17.31 10.96
N TYR A 166 12.94 18.16 10.09
CA TYR A 166 14.32 18.65 10.21
C TYR A 166 14.57 19.38 11.54
N GLU A 167 13.66 20.27 11.94
CA GLU A 167 13.72 20.95 13.24
C GLU A 167 13.70 19.95 14.41
N ALA A 168 12.87 18.91 14.32
CA ALA A 168 12.70 17.94 15.39
C ALA A 168 13.86 16.93 15.49
N THR A 169 14.47 16.54 14.37
CA THR A 169 15.61 15.61 14.34
C THR A 169 16.96 16.31 14.54
N GLY A 170 17.02 17.63 14.34
CA GLY A 170 18.25 18.42 14.36
C GLY A 170 19.11 18.25 13.09
N GLU A 171 18.55 17.63 12.06
CA GLU A 171 19.18 17.49 10.74
C GLU A 171 18.94 18.73 9.89
N ASN A 172 19.85 19.01 8.95
CA ASN A 172 19.69 20.11 8.00
C ASN A 172 19.61 19.58 6.57
N PRO A 173 18.60 19.98 5.77
CA PRO A 173 18.57 19.63 4.36
C PRO A 173 19.76 20.29 3.64
N PRO A 174 20.36 19.61 2.64
CA PRO A 174 21.44 20.21 1.84
C PRO A 174 21.00 21.45 1.05
N ASP A 175 19.72 21.51 0.66
CA ASP A 175 19.08 22.66 0.04
C ASP A 175 17.77 22.97 0.76
N ILE A 176 17.72 24.11 1.45
CA ILE A 176 16.56 24.54 2.23
C ILE A 176 15.37 24.94 1.34
N THR A 177 15.62 25.28 0.08
CA THR A 177 14.56 25.68 -0.87
C THR A 177 13.81 24.47 -1.43
N ARG A 178 14.43 23.28 -1.35
CA ARG A 178 13.88 22.01 -1.85
C ARG A 178 13.97 20.92 -0.77
N PRO A 179 13.25 21.07 0.36
CA PRO A 179 13.38 20.19 1.52
C PRO A 179 12.92 18.74 1.24
N LEU A 180 12.12 18.52 0.19
CA LEU A 180 11.67 17.18 -0.21
C LEU A 180 12.70 16.44 -1.09
N ASP A 181 13.65 17.16 -1.69
CA ASP A 181 14.59 16.58 -2.67
C ASP A 181 15.87 16.11 -2.01
N VAL A 182 15.70 15.36 -0.94
CA VAL A 182 16.76 14.85 -0.07
C VAL A 182 16.72 13.34 -0.02
N GLN A 183 17.90 12.74 -0.10
CA GLN A 183 18.13 11.31 0.08
C GLN A 183 19.29 11.11 1.06
N VAL A 184 19.38 9.90 1.60
CA VAL A 184 20.53 9.50 2.42
C VAL A 184 21.65 9.02 1.49
N ASP A 185 22.89 9.40 1.79
CA ASP A 185 24.07 8.95 1.05
C ASP A 185 24.19 7.41 1.13
N PRO A 186 24.18 6.69 -0.01
CA PRO A 186 24.29 5.23 -0.01
C PRO A 186 25.58 4.71 0.64
N ASN A 187 26.64 5.52 0.66
CA ASN A 187 27.92 5.17 1.27
C ASN A 187 28.02 5.59 2.73
N ASN A 188 27.16 6.51 3.19
CA ASN A 188 27.19 7.03 4.55
C ASN A 188 25.76 7.26 5.08
N PRO A 189 25.22 6.33 5.89
CA PRO A 189 23.84 6.40 6.37
C PRO A 189 23.58 7.56 7.35
N ASN A 190 24.60 8.31 7.75
CA ASN A 190 24.47 9.49 8.61
C ASN A 190 24.46 10.81 7.84
N ARG A 191 24.53 10.79 6.51
CA ARG A 191 24.66 12.00 5.69
C ARG A 191 23.47 12.17 4.76
N LEU A 192 22.89 13.37 4.78
CA LEU A 192 21.90 13.81 3.80
C LEU A 192 22.58 14.41 2.58
N ILE A 193 22.09 14.07 1.39
CA ILE A 193 22.53 14.61 0.10
C ILE A 193 21.29 14.95 -0.76
N SER A 194 21.44 15.90 -1.68
CA SER A 194 20.37 16.21 -2.64
C SER A 194 20.27 15.12 -3.71
N TYR A 195 19.09 14.95 -4.30
CA TYR A 195 18.98 14.25 -5.57
C TYR A 195 19.78 14.96 -6.66
N SER A 196 20.42 14.20 -7.54
CA SER A 196 21.12 14.78 -8.69
C SER A 196 20.15 15.59 -9.55
N THR A 197 20.51 16.82 -9.90
CA THR A 197 19.77 17.65 -10.85
C THR A 197 20.05 17.23 -12.30
N GLU A 198 21.04 16.37 -12.53
CA GLU A 198 21.33 15.84 -13.85
C GLU A 198 20.19 14.93 -14.30
N THR A 199 19.64 15.27 -15.46
CA THR A 199 18.56 14.51 -16.08
C THR A 199 19.19 13.30 -16.78
N SER A 200 18.82 12.09 -16.34
CA SER A 200 19.21 10.84 -16.99
C SER A 200 17.98 10.17 -17.58
N VAL A 201 18.19 9.29 -18.56
CA VAL A 201 17.13 8.54 -19.23
C VAL A 201 17.31 7.06 -18.96
N VAL A 202 16.20 6.38 -18.68
CA VAL A 202 16.15 4.91 -18.58
C VAL A 202 15.36 4.36 -19.76
N ILE A 203 16.01 3.47 -20.52
CA ILE A 203 15.40 2.76 -21.63
C ILE A 203 14.89 1.41 -21.12
N LEU A 204 13.60 1.16 -21.33
CA LEU A 204 12.90 0.02 -20.75
C LEU A 204 13.14 -1.24 -21.59
N GLY A 205 13.68 -2.30 -20.97
CA GLY A 205 13.69 -3.65 -21.56
C GLY A 205 14.89 -4.04 -22.43
N LYS A 206 15.96 -3.23 -22.52
CA LYS A 206 17.24 -3.64 -23.15
C LYS A 206 18.42 -3.27 -22.24
N SER A 207 19.30 -4.24 -21.96
CA SER A 207 20.60 -3.96 -21.34
C SER A 207 21.52 -3.33 -22.39
N ILE A 208 21.91 -2.07 -22.21
CA ILE A 208 22.77 -1.34 -23.15
C ILE A 208 24.24 -1.45 -22.70
N PRO A 209 25.22 -1.65 -23.61
CA PRO A 209 26.61 -2.01 -23.25
C PRO A 209 27.45 -0.92 -22.57
N HIS A 210 26.93 0.30 -22.40
CA HIS A 210 27.67 1.47 -21.89
C HIS A 210 26.99 2.10 -20.66
N SER A 211 26.46 1.30 -19.74
CA SER A 211 26.00 1.81 -18.44
C SER A 211 27.20 2.26 -17.59
N THR A 212 27.31 3.55 -17.30
CA THR A 212 28.22 4.06 -16.26
C THR A 212 27.62 3.67 -14.91
N GLY A 213 28.31 2.78 -14.19
CA GLY A 213 27.76 2.11 -13.01
C GLY A 213 27.78 2.94 -11.73
N CYS A 214 26.75 2.77 -10.90
CA CYS A 214 26.84 2.32 -9.50
C CYS A 214 25.42 1.94 -9.06
N ASN A 215 25.21 0.71 -8.55
CA ASN A 215 23.91 0.06 -8.25
C ASN A 215 23.18 -0.63 -9.43
N SER A 216 23.81 -1.67 -9.99
CA SER A 216 23.25 -2.96 -10.46
C SER A 216 21.79 -3.19 -10.90
N ARG A 217 20.92 -2.22 -11.25
CA ARG A 217 19.50 -2.55 -11.53
C ARG A 217 18.83 -1.88 -12.74
N TYR A 218 19.30 -0.74 -13.28
CA TYR A 218 18.87 -0.19 -14.59
C TYR A 218 20.05 0.52 -15.26
N SER A 219 20.08 0.55 -16.59
CA SER A 219 21.07 1.35 -17.33
C SER A 219 20.62 2.80 -17.35
N GLU A 220 21.07 3.57 -16.36
CA GLU A 220 20.94 5.03 -16.39
C GLU A 220 21.90 5.59 -17.44
N ILE A 221 21.36 6.39 -18.35
CA ILE A 221 22.15 7.05 -19.38
C ILE A 221 22.04 8.56 -19.16
N PRO A 222 23.12 9.25 -18.78
CA PRO A 222 23.14 10.70 -18.73
C PRO A 222 22.75 11.28 -20.10
N LEU A 223 21.91 12.34 -20.15
CA LEU A 223 21.46 12.93 -21.42
C LEU A 223 22.62 13.35 -22.33
N ASN A 224 23.75 13.78 -21.75
CA ASN A 224 24.94 14.18 -22.49
C ASN A 224 25.51 13.02 -23.33
N ILE A 225 25.35 11.77 -22.88
CA ILE A 225 25.81 10.57 -23.60
C ILE A 225 24.75 10.11 -24.62
N CYS A 226 23.46 10.28 -24.32
CA CYS A 226 22.34 9.89 -25.21
C CYS A 226 22.38 10.56 -26.59
N ILE A 227 22.91 11.79 -26.68
CA ILE A 227 22.93 12.58 -27.92
C ILE A 227 24.13 12.19 -28.81
N GLU A 228 25.22 11.70 -28.21
CA GLU A 228 26.47 11.40 -28.93
C GLU A 228 26.55 9.94 -29.41
N ASP A 229 25.84 9.00 -28.77
CA ASP A 229 25.86 7.57 -29.14
C ASP A 229 24.68 7.17 -30.06
N PRO A 230 24.93 6.81 -31.34
CA PRO A 230 23.89 6.41 -32.27
C PRO A 230 23.17 5.10 -31.87
N VAL A 231 23.78 4.24 -31.05
CA VAL A 231 23.16 3.01 -30.55
C VAL A 231 22.06 3.33 -29.55
N ILE A 232 22.31 4.31 -28.68
CA ILE A 232 21.35 4.78 -27.66
C ILE A 232 20.21 5.55 -28.33
N ALA A 233 20.52 6.42 -29.28
CA ALA A 233 19.52 7.15 -30.05
C ALA A 233 18.55 6.22 -30.80
N ASN A 234 19.07 5.15 -31.43
CA ASN A 234 18.23 4.13 -32.08
C ASN A 234 17.40 3.34 -31.06
N ALA A 235 17.96 3.00 -29.90
CA ALA A 235 17.22 2.32 -28.83
C ALA A 235 16.06 3.18 -28.28
N ILE A 236 16.27 4.50 -28.17
CA ILE A 236 15.21 5.46 -27.79
C ILE A 236 14.13 5.52 -28.87
N ALA A 237 14.51 5.63 -30.15
CA ALA A 237 13.57 5.66 -31.28
C ALA A 237 12.72 4.37 -31.35
N ASP A 238 13.35 3.21 -31.19
CA ASP A 238 12.66 1.91 -31.09
C ASP A 238 11.68 1.88 -29.92
N SER A 239 12.08 2.39 -28.75
CA SER A 239 11.25 2.43 -27.55
C SER A 239 10.00 3.29 -27.76
N LEU A 240 10.19 4.48 -28.36
CA LEU A 240 9.09 5.38 -28.74
C LEU A 240 8.14 4.73 -29.75
N ALA A 241 8.67 4.04 -30.75
CA ALA A 241 7.86 3.31 -31.74
C ALA A 241 7.07 2.14 -31.13
N SER A 242 7.59 1.52 -30.06
CA SER A 242 6.94 0.42 -29.35
C SER A 242 5.84 0.87 -28.36
N GLY A 243 5.57 2.17 -28.24
CA GLY A 243 4.59 2.71 -27.29
C GLY A 243 5.06 2.73 -25.84
N ARG A 244 6.36 2.53 -25.60
CA ARG A 244 7.00 2.62 -24.27
C ARG A 244 8.05 3.72 -24.30
N PRO A 245 7.67 4.99 -24.09
CA PRO A 245 8.65 6.07 -24.06
C PRO A 245 9.70 5.82 -22.97
N PRO A 246 10.95 6.23 -23.20
CA PRO A 246 11.97 6.12 -22.17
C PRO A 246 11.66 7.07 -21.00
N LEU A 247 11.98 6.63 -19.79
CA LEU A 247 11.68 7.40 -18.57
C LEU A 247 12.76 8.44 -18.33
N VAL A 248 12.36 9.69 -18.20
CA VAL A 248 13.25 10.80 -17.81
C VAL A 248 13.31 10.87 -16.29
N LEU A 249 14.49 10.64 -15.72
CA LEU A 249 14.73 10.68 -14.28
C LEU A 249 14.99 12.12 -13.83
N THR A 250 13.92 12.80 -13.43
CA THR A 250 14.00 14.06 -12.69
C THR A 250 14.16 13.78 -11.18
N PRO A 251 14.58 14.77 -10.36
CA PRO A 251 14.59 14.64 -8.90
C PRO A 251 13.25 14.14 -8.33
N ASP A 252 12.12 14.65 -8.84
CA ASP A 252 10.78 14.26 -8.40
C ASP A 252 10.47 12.79 -8.70
N VAL A 253 10.86 12.30 -9.88
CA VAL A 253 10.69 10.89 -10.27
C VAL A 253 11.56 10.00 -9.39
N ARG A 254 12.82 10.38 -9.15
CA ARG A 254 13.73 9.63 -8.25
C ARG A 254 13.18 9.55 -6.82
N ARG A 255 12.74 10.68 -6.27
CA ARG A 255 12.07 10.77 -4.97
C ARG A 255 10.85 9.86 -4.90
N SER A 256 10.01 9.87 -5.94
CA SER A 256 8.80 9.06 -6.01
C SER A 256 9.12 7.57 -6.04
N ILE A 257 10.10 7.15 -6.85
CA ILE A 257 10.59 5.77 -6.90
C ILE A 257 11.08 5.34 -5.52
N ASP A 258 11.93 6.14 -4.87
CA ASP A 258 12.52 5.79 -3.58
C ASP A 258 11.50 5.73 -2.43
N ALA A 259 10.37 6.44 -2.54
CA ALA A 259 9.29 6.38 -1.55
C ALA A 259 8.71 4.97 -1.43
N PHE A 260 8.19 4.40 -2.53
CA PHE A 260 7.59 3.07 -2.49
C PHE A 260 8.61 1.92 -2.63
N ARG A 261 9.87 2.23 -2.95
CA ARG A 261 10.94 1.22 -3.08
C ARG A 261 11.20 0.43 -1.80
N CYS A 262 11.01 1.07 -0.64
CA CYS A 262 11.13 0.41 0.66
C CYS A 262 10.14 -0.76 0.79
N TRP A 263 8.91 -0.61 0.27
CA TRP A 263 7.88 -1.63 0.31
C TRP A 263 8.08 -2.78 -0.67
N LEU A 264 8.91 -2.59 -1.70
CA LEU A 264 9.16 -3.60 -2.73
C LEU A 264 10.39 -4.45 -2.44
N ASN A 265 11.46 -3.85 -1.91
CA ASN A 265 12.75 -4.54 -1.75
C ASN A 265 12.95 -5.17 -0.38
N ASN A 266 12.36 -4.60 0.67
CA ASN A 266 12.58 -5.06 2.04
C ASN A 266 11.39 -5.93 2.48
N SER A 267 11.69 -7.17 2.86
CA SER A 267 10.68 -8.14 3.28
C SER A 267 9.95 -7.74 4.57
N LEU A 268 10.62 -7.01 5.48
CA LEU A 268 10.04 -6.55 6.74
C LEU A 268 9.06 -5.38 6.54
N SER A 269 9.26 -4.58 5.49
CA SER A 269 8.38 -3.44 5.15
C SER A 269 7.50 -3.74 3.94
N LYS A 270 7.34 -5.00 3.54
CA LYS A 270 6.54 -5.35 2.36
C LYS A 270 5.07 -5.00 2.61
N GLN A 271 4.51 -4.13 1.77
CA GLN A 271 3.14 -3.63 1.91
C GLN A 271 2.43 -3.60 0.57
N SER A 272 1.10 -3.76 0.60
CA SER A 272 0.22 -3.34 -0.49
C SER A 272 0.03 -1.83 -0.39
N PHE A 273 0.12 -1.10 -1.50
CA PHE A 273 0.01 0.35 -1.49
C PHE A 273 -0.77 0.86 -2.71
N LEU A 274 -1.33 2.06 -2.56
CA LEU A 274 -2.02 2.80 -3.62
C LEU A 274 -1.12 3.93 -4.11
N LEU A 275 -0.97 4.05 -5.43
CA LEU A 275 -0.32 5.21 -6.04
C LEU A 275 -1.39 6.18 -6.52
N VAL A 276 -1.42 7.37 -5.91
CA VAL A 276 -2.34 8.44 -6.28
C VAL A 276 -1.56 9.54 -6.99
N GLY A 277 -1.96 9.84 -8.22
CA GLY A 277 -1.31 10.86 -9.04
C GLY A 277 -2.05 11.05 -10.36
N PRO A 278 -1.71 12.12 -11.12
CA PRO A 278 -2.24 12.32 -12.46
C PRO A 278 -1.83 11.18 -13.41
N GLU A 279 -2.56 11.05 -14.51
CA GLU A 279 -2.28 10.04 -15.55
C GLU A 279 -0.83 10.19 -16.07
N GLY A 280 -0.10 9.08 -16.16
CA GLY A 280 1.29 9.05 -16.65
C GLY A 280 2.39 8.92 -15.56
N CYS A 281 2.04 8.83 -14.28
CA CYS A 281 3.01 8.58 -13.20
C CYS A 281 3.43 7.09 -13.04
N ASP A 282 2.85 6.20 -13.85
CA ASP A 282 2.93 4.75 -13.81
C ASP A 282 4.26 4.16 -14.32
N TYR A 283 5.07 4.95 -15.04
CA TYR A 283 6.36 4.52 -15.58
C TYR A 283 7.41 4.20 -14.52
N CYS A 284 7.18 4.58 -13.25
CA CYS A 284 8.07 4.28 -12.14
C CYS A 284 8.20 2.77 -11.85
N PHE A 285 7.21 1.95 -12.22
CA PHE A 285 7.31 0.49 -12.07
C PHE A 285 8.23 -0.17 -13.10
N ALA A 286 8.60 0.56 -14.15
CA ALA A 286 9.51 0.05 -15.15
C ALA A 286 10.97 0.00 -14.66
N THR A 287 11.24 0.61 -13.51
CA THR A 287 12.49 0.49 -12.75
C THR A 287 12.41 -0.62 -11.68
N LEU A 288 11.64 -1.70 -11.90
CA LEU A 288 11.60 -2.87 -11.02
C LEU A 288 12.46 -4.04 -11.50
N SER A 289 13.00 -4.79 -10.54
CA SER A 289 14.07 -5.76 -10.80
C SER A 289 13.52 -6.92 -11.62
N GLN A 290 14.35 -7.55 -12.46
CA GLN A 290 13.92 -8.61 -13.39
C GLN A 290 13.29 -9.84 -12.69
N SER A 291 13.51 -10.02 -11.39
CA SER A 291 12.91 -11.07 -10.56
C SER A 291 11.44 -10.82 -10.19
N ILE A 292 10.93 -9.62 -10.43
CA ILE A 292 9.56 -9.21 -10.11
C ILE A 292 8.75 -9.17 -11.41
N HIS A 293 7.69 -9.97 -11.48
CA HIS A 293 6.77 -9.95 -12.61
C HIS A 293 5.62 -8.98 -12.33
N VAL A 294 5.42 -7.98 -13.18
CA VAL A 294 4.34 -6.98 -13.02
C VAL A 294 3.21 -7.30 -14.00
N VAL A 295 2.01 -7.57 -13.48
CA VAL A 295 0.80 -7.79 -14.26
C VAL A 295 -0.07 -6.56 -14.14
N THR A 296 -0.27 -5.86 -15.25
CA THR A 296 -1.16 -4.69 -15.30
C THR A 296 -2.58 -5.11 -15.64
N VAL A 297 -3.55 -4.58 -14.89
CA VAL A 297 -4.99 -4.68 -15.17
C VAL A 297 -5.52 -3.26 -15.30
N GLN A 298 -6.10 -2.97 -16.45
CA GLN A 298 -6.79 -1.71 -16.70
C GLN A 298 -8.22 -1.82 -16.17
N CYS A 299 -8.55 -1.08 -15.11
CA CYS A 299 -9.92 -1.06 -14.59
C CYS A 299 -10.81 -0.16 -15.47
N SER A 300 -12.09 -0.49 -15.44
CA SER A 300 -13.17 0.20 -16.14
C SER A 300 -14.44 0.08 -15.30
N ALA A 301 -15.50 0.78 -15.69
CA ALA A 301 -16.81 0.69 -15.02
C ALA A 301 -17.39 -0.75 -14.97
N GLN A 302 -16.93 -1.66 -15.83
CA GLN A 302 -17.40 -3.05 -15.90
C GLN A 302 -16.44 -4.05 -15.25
N THR A 303 -15.35 -3.58 -14.64
CA THR A 303 -14.35 -4.47 -14.06
C THR A 303 -14.86 -5.12 -12.78
N THR A 304 -15.17 -6.41 -12.88
CA THR A 304 -15.55 -7.29 -11.75
C THR A 304 -14.38 -8.11 -11.19
N PRO A 305 -14.49 -8.67 -9.96
CA PRO A 305 -13.49 -9.56 -9.36
C PRO A 305 -13.08 -10.75 -10.25
N ASN A 306 -14.01 -11.27 -11.05
CA ASN A 306 -13.74 -12.38 -11.97
C ASN A 306 -12.65 -12.05 -13.01
N HIS A 307 -12.56 -10.78 -13.45
CA HIS A 307 -11.49 -10.38 -14.36
C HIS A 307 -10.12 -10.45 -13.69
N ILE A 308 -10.02 -10.04 -12.42
CA ILE A 308 -8.80 -10.15 -11.63
C ILE A 308 -8.41 -11.61 -11.43
N LEU A 309 -9.37 -12.46 -11.03
CA LEU A 309 -9.13 -13.89 -10.86
C LEU A 309 -8.65 -14.55 -12.16
N ASN A 310 -9.32 -14.28 -13.28
CA ASN A 310 -8.91 -14.81 -14.58
C ASN A 310 -7.50 -14.36 -14.95
N LYS A 311 -7.12 -13.10 -14.66
CA LYS A 311 -5.76 -12.62 -14.88
C LYS A 311 -4.76 -13.31 -13.97
N LEU A 312 -5.05 -13.46 -12.68
CA LEU A 312 -4.19 -14.19 -11.74
C LEU A 312 -4.00 -15.65 -12.19
N MET A 313 -5.05 -16.34 -12.62
CA MET A 313 -4.98 -17.72 -13.14
C MET A 313 -4.13 -17.86 -14.42
N GLN A 314 -4.00 -16.79 -15.22
CA GLN A 314 -3.11 -16.78 -16.38
C GLN A 314 -1.63 -16.76 -15.97
N TYR A 315 -1.27 -16.00 -14.94
CA TYR A 315 0.13 -15.83 -14.49
C TYR A 315 0.53 -16.69 -13.29
N CYS A 316 -0.43 -17.35 -12.63
CA CYS A 316 -0.20 -18.22 -11.49
C CYS A 316 -0.51 -19.68 -11.79
N ILE A 317 0.13 -20.58 -11.06
CA ILE A 317 -0.23 -21.99 -10.93
C ILE A 317 -0.97 -22.22 -9.61
N CYS A 318 -1.94 -23.12 -9.64
CA CYS A 318 -2.61 -23.60 -8.43
C CYS A 318 -1.82 -24.78 -7.86
N VAL A 319 -1.30 -24.62 -6.64
CA VAL A 319 -0.57 -25.66 -5.90
C VAL A 319 -1.40 -26.04 -4.68
N ILE A 320 -1.40 -27.33 -4.34
CA ILE A 320 -2.01 -27.83 -3.10
C ILE A 320 -0.97 -27.63 -1.99
N SER A 321 -1.27 -26.77 -1.02
CA SER A 321 -0.39 -26.54 0.12
C SER A 321 -0.60 -27.65 1.16
N THR A 322 0.49 -28.35 1.52
CA THR A 322 0.51 -29.34 2.60
C THR A 322 1.09 -28.78 3.90
N THR A 323 1.46 -27.49 3.95
CA THR A 323 2.29 -26.91 5.02
C THR A 323 1.54 -26.05 6.05
N SER A 324 0.22 -26.14 6.20
CA SER A 324 -0.51 -25.45 7.27
C SER A 324 -1.22 -26.41 8.22
N LYS A 325 -1.15 -26.13 9.54
CA LYS A 325 -1.89 -26.81 10.61
C LYS A 325 -3.43 -26.66 10.50
N MET A 326 -3.93 -25.96 9.49
CA MET A 326 -5.33 -25.92 9.08
C MET A 326 -5.42 -26.45 7.64
N SER A 327 -6.27 -27.46 7.47
CA SER A 327 -6.76 -28.10 6.23
C SER A 327 -6.09 -27.71 4.91
N SER A 328 -5.54 -28.70 4.21
CA SER A 328 -5.04 -28.65 2.83
C SER A 328 -5.84 -27.72 1.91
N GLY A 329 -5.32 -26.51 1.68
CA GLY A 329 -5.92 -25.49 0.81
C GLY A 329 -5.22 -25.41 -0.55
N ARG A 330 -5.97 -24.97 -1.57
CA ARG A 330 -5.41 -24.61 -2.88
C ARG A 330 -4.86 -23.18 -2.79
N VAL A 331 -3.61 -23.00 -3.20
CA VAL A 331 -2.91 -21.70 -3.16
C VAL A 331 -2.41 -21.36 -4.55
N LEU A 332 -2.55 -20.10 -4.96
CA LEU A 332 -1.98 -19.58 -6.20
C LEU A 332 -0.54 -19.13 -5.98
N ARG A 333 0.37 -19.57 -6.84
CA ARG A 333 1.78 -19.15 -6.87
C ARG A 333 2.16 -18.66 -8.27
N PRO A 334 3.03 -17.64 -8.41
CA PRO A 334 3.48 -17.19 -9.72
C PRO A 334 4.11 -18.32 -10.54
N LYS A 335 3.88 -18.32 -11.86
CA LYS A 335 4.52 -19.24 -12.82
C LYS A 335 5.99 -18.91 -13.02
N GLU A 336 6.30 -17.62 -13.07
CA GLU A 336 7.63 -17.07 -13.36
C GLU A 336 7.97 -16.03 -12.31
N GLY A 337 9.23 -16.07 -11.84
CA GLY A 337 9.72 -15.18 -10.79
C GLY A 337 9.28 -15.57 -9.39
N ASP A 338 9.92 -14.96 -8.40
CA ASP A 338 9.64 -15.19 -6.99
C ASP A 338 8.46 -14.34 -6.50
N GLN A 339 8.16 -13.25 -7.21
CA GLN A 339 7.15 -12.28 -6.82
C GLN A 339 6.32 -11.82 -8.02
N LEU A 340 5.00 -11.78 -7.82
CA LEU A 340 4.03 -11.19 -8.73
C LEU A 340 3.49 -9.90 -8.13
N ILE A 341 3.55 -8.81 -8.88
CA ILE A 341 2.88 -7.55 -8.55
C ILE A 341 1.67 -7.40 -9.46
N LEU A 342 0.49 -7.35 -8.85
CA LEU A 342 -0.74 -6.99 -9.55
C LEU A 342 -0.89 -5.46 -9.51
N TYR A 343 -0.72 -4.82 -10.66
CA TYR A 343 -0.89 -3.38 -10.80
C TYR A 343 -2.26 -3.06 -11.39
N LEU A 344 -3.13 -2.46 -10.58
CA LEU A 344 -4.48 -2.05 -10.97
C LEU A 344 -4.46 -0.56 -11.36
N ARG A 345 -4.78 -0.25 -12.61
CA ARG A 345 -4.92 1.13 -13.10
C ARG A 345 -6.37 1.57 -13.03
N ASP A 346 -6.60 2.83 -12.73
CA ASP A 346 -7.93 3.47 -12.72
C ASP A 346 -8.95 2.78 -11.80
N LEU A 347 -8.48 2.49 -10.58
CA LEU A 347 -9.27 1.83 -9.53
C LEU A 347 -10.51 2.65 -9.09
N ASN A 348 -10.59 3.92 -9.49
CA ASN A 348 -11.73 4.81 -9.27
C ASN A 348 -12.88 4.65 -10.30
N LEU A 349 -12.67 3.93 -11.40
CA LEU A 349 -13.68 3.75 -12.45
C LEU A 349 -14.75 2.66 -12.20
N PRO A 350 -14.47 1.54 -11.50
CA PRO A 350 -15.47 0.53 -11.19
C PRO A 350 -16.72 1.13 -10.56
N LYS A 351 -17.89 0.78 -11.11
CA LYS A 351 -19.15 1.42 -10.71
C LYS A 351 -19.58 0.93 -9.31
N PRO A 352 -19.88 1.84 -8.36
CA PRO A 352 -20.49 1.45 -7.10
C PRO A 352 -21.93 0.99 -7.31
N ASP A 353 -22.44 0.19 -6.38
CA ASP A 353 -23.86 -0.15 -6.33
C ASP A 353 -24.71 1.05 -5.86
N LYS A 354 -26.00 0.81 -5.64
CA LYS A 354 -26.95 1.85 -5.18
C LYS A 354 -26.71 2.32 -3.74
N TRP A 355 -25.89 1.61 -2.97
CA TRP A 355 -25.52 1.88 -1.59
C TRP A 355 -24.11 2.47 -1.47
N GLY A 356 -23.40 2.65 -2.59
CA GLY A 356 -22.06 3.22 -2.62
C GLY A 356 -20.93 2.20 -2.48
N SER A 357 -21.24 0.93 -2.26
CA SER A 357 -20.24 -0.13 -2.14
C SER A 357 -19.79 -0.63 -3.51
N CYS A 358 -18.50 -0.93 -3.65
CA CYS A 358 -17.94 -1.47 -4.89
C CYS A 358 -17.47 -2.91 -4.68
N GLN A 359 -18.07 -3.85 -5.40
CA GLN A 359 -17.74 -5.28 -5.30
C GLN A 359 -16.24 -5.55 -5.58
N LEU A 360 -15.63 -4.79 -6.50
CA LEU A 360 -14.20 -4.94 -6.79
C LEU A 360 -13.34 -4.53 -5.59
N ILE A 361 -13.69 -3.43 -4.92
CA ILE A 361 -12.96 -2.92 -3.76
C ILE A 361 -13.13 -3.87 -2.57
N ALA A 362 -14.36 -4.34 -2.32
CA ALA A 362 -14.63 -5.34 -1.27
C ALA A 362 -13.84 -6.64 -1.48
N PHE A 363 -13.75 -7.12 -2.73
CA PHE A 363 -12.91 -8.27 -3.07
C PHE A 363 -11.43 -8.01 -2.79
N LEU A 364 -10.91 -6.81 -3.13
CA LEU A 364 -9.52 -6.45 -2.88
C LEU A 364 -9.21 -6.31 -1.39
N GLN A 365 -10.13 -5.72 -0.60
CA GLN A 365 -10.04 -5.65 0.85
C GLN A 365 -9.93 -7.05 1.44
N GLN A 366 -10.80 -7.97 1.02
CA GLN A 366 -10.77 -9.37 1.46
C GLN A 366 -9.45 -10.06 1.11
N VAL A 367 -8.90 -9.82 -0.09
CA VAL A 367 -7.61 -10.38 -0.49
C VAL A 367 -6.49 -9.81 0.39
N CYS A 368 -6.40 -8.49 0.55
CA CYS A 368 -5.34 -7.86 1.34
C CYS A 368 -5.40 -8.25 2.83
N PHE A 369 -6.60 -8.37 3.41
CA PHE A 369 -6.78 -8.71 4.81
C PHE A 369 -6.43 -10.19 5.11
N ASN A 370 -6.86 -11.12 4.26
CA ASN A 370 -6.56 -12.55 4.45
C ASN A 370 -5.08 -12.92 4.22
N PHE A 371 -4.28 -12.07 3.59
CA PHE A 371 -2.84 -12.28 3.45
C PHE A 371 -2.03 -11.81 4.68
N LEU A 372 -2.66 -11.11 5.63
CA LEU A 372 -2.02 -10.60 6.86
C LEU A 372 -2.17 -11.53 8.08
N HIS A 373 -2.93 -12.63 7.95
CA HIS A 373 -3.04 -13.72 8.92
C HIS A 373 -2.37 -14.99 8.38
#